data_AF-A0A920TRE6-F1
#
_entry.id   AF-A0A920TRE6-F1
#
_cell.length_a   1.000
_cell.length_b   1.000
_cell.length_c   1.000
_cell.angle_alpha   90.00
_cell.angle_beta   90.00
_cell.angle_gamma   90.00
#
_symmetry.space_group_name_H-M   'P 1'
#
loop_
_entity.id
_entity.type
_entity.pdbx_description
1 polymer ?
#
loop_
_entity_poly.entity_id
_entity_poly.type
_entity_poly.pdbx_seq_one_letter_code
_entity_poly.pdbx_strand_id
1 'polypeptide(L)'
;MFALYWLTLSPTTAFWDTSEYIATGHILGIPHPPGNPLFVVLARAWSVIFTSVGLSVATSINLFSAFMSAAAHAMWFLVAHHILRYFSSDRLFRLVGAAAAVLVSSTSFTVWSQSNVNEKVYTVSLFTIALLSWLAVPMAREPGERQGRQSTHSDGLHSRLEWGEIT
;
A
#
# COMPACT_ATOMS: atom_id res chain seq x y z
N MET A 1 -12.02 -2.84 -3.62
CA MET A 1 -12.11 -1.62 -2.78
C MET A 1 -12.29 -0.36 -3.60
N PHE A 2 -11.48 -0.09 -4.63
CA PHE A 2 -11.64 1.11 -5.45
C PHE A 2 -13.07 1.38 -5.93
N ALA A 3 -13.76 0.38 -6.50
CA ALA A 3 -15.16 0.53 -6.94
C ALA A 3 -16.11 0.93 -5.80
N LEU A 4 -15.90 0.39 -4.59
CA LEU A 4 -16.71 0.72 -3.43
C LEU A 4 -16.50 2.17 -2.99
N TYR A 5 -15.24 2.62 -2.95
CA TYR A 5 -14.89 4.01 -2.67
C TYR A 5 -15.41 4.96 -3.75
N TRP A 6 -15.33 4.58 -5.04
CA TRP A 6 -15.91 5.35 -6.14
C TRP A 6 -17.42 5.56 -5.97
N LEU A 7 -18.16 4.51 -5.65
CA LEU A 7 -19.62 4.58 -5.46
C LEU A 7 -20.05 5.42 -4.26
N THR A 8 -19.15 5.62 -3.30
CA THR A 8 -19.43 6.31 -2.03
C THR A 8 -18.58 7.57 -1.86
N LEU A 9 -17.98 8.04 -2.97
CA LEU A 9 -17.09 9.18 -3.01
C LEU A 9 -17.87 10.46 -2.75
N SER A 10 -17.33 11.35 -1.92
CA SER A 10 -17.89 12.69 -1.80
C SER A 10 -17.77 13.43 -3.15
N PRO A 11 -18.84 14.03 -3.68
CA PRO A 11 -18.74 14.83 -4.91
C PRO A 11 -18.08 16.21 -4.65
N THR A 12 -18.09 16.68 -3.40
CA THR A 12 -17.66 18.02 -2.99
C THR A 12 -16.61 17.97 -1.86
N THR A 13 -16.19 19.14 -1.39
CA THR A 13 -15.33 19.25 -0.21
C THR A 13 -16.12 19.08 1.10
N ALA A 14 -15.43 18.63 2.15
CA ALA A 14 -15.91 18.69 3.53
C ALA A 14 -15.22 19.84 4.30
N PHE A 15 -15.65 20.06 5.54
CA PHE A 15 -15.04 21.01 6.47
C PHE A 15 -13.63 20.55 6.89
N TRP A 16 -12.91 21.45 7.58
CA TRP A 16 -11.57 21.19 8.13
C TRP A 16 -10.49 21.04 7.05
N ASP A 17 -9.53 20.16 7.27
CA ASP A 17 -8.39 19.86 6.41
C ASP A 17 -8.77 19.52 4.97
N THR A 18 -9.97 18.96 4.75
CA THR A 18 -10.42 18.45 3.46
C THR A 18 -10.41 19.51 2.36
N SER A 19 -10.96 20.69 2.65
CA SER A 19 -11.05 21.81 1.71
C SER A 19 -9.69 22.43 1.47
N GLU A 20 -8.88 22.53 2.53
CA GLU A 20 -7.53 23.03 2.45
C GLU A 20 -6.64 22.14 1.57
N TYR A 21 -6.68 20.82 1.74
CA TYR A 21 -5.93 19.88 0.88
C TYR A 21 -6.40 19.87 -0.57
N ILE A 22 -7.71 20.06 -0.81
CA ILE A 22 -8.23 20.23 -2.18
C ILE A 22 -7.71 21.54 -2.79
N ALA A 23 -7.80 22.65 -2.06
CA ALA A 23 -7.37 23.96 -2.55
C ALA A 23 -5.87 24.00 -2.80
N THR A 24 -5.07 23.57 -1.82
CA THR A 24 -3.60 23.54 -1.89
C THR A 24 -3.09 22.54 -2.93
N GLY A 25 -3.69 21.35 -3.03
CA GLY A 25 -3.41 20.40 -4.11
C GLY A 25 -3.74 20.95 -5.50
N HIS A 26 -4.76 21.80 -5.61
CA HIS A 26 -5.07 22.47 -6.87
C HIS A 26 -4.10 23.60 -7.20
N ILE A 27 -3.78 24.49 -6.27
CA ILE A 27 -2.97 25.69 -6.55
C ILE A 27 -1.46 25.48 -6.31
N LEU A 28 -1.04 24.28 -5.91
CA LEU A 28 0.31 24.01 -5.37
C LEU A 28 0.66 24.89 -4.15
N GLY A 29 -0.32 25.05 -3.26
CA GLY A 29 -0.17 25.80 -2.01
C GLY A 29 0.43 24.98 -0.88
N ILE A 30 0.60 25.61 0.28
CA ILE A 30 1.07 24.97 1.50
C ILE A 30 -0.14 24.82 2.44
N PRO A 31 -0.61 23.59 2.73
CA PRO A 31 -1.63 23.37 3.77
C PRO A 31 -1.05 23.63 5.15
N HIS A 32 -1.92 23.61 6.16
CA HIS A 32 -1.55 23.76 7.57
C HIS A 32 -0.28 22.95 7.90
N PRO A 33 0.58 23.47 8.80
CA PRO A 33 1.80 22.76 9.20
C PRO A 33 1.48 21.31 9.55
N PRO A 34 2.15 20.30 8.95
CA PRO A 34 3.50 20.34 8.35
C PRO A 34 3.57 20.53 6.82
N GLY A 35 2.48 20.89 6.13
CA GLY A 35 2.51 21.25 4.70
C GLY A 35 2.48 20.09 3.69
N ASN A 36 2.94 18.88 4.03
CA ASN A 36 2.71 17.65 3.24
C ASN A 36 2.96 17.78 1.70
N PRO A 37 4.19 18.19 1.29
CA PRO A 37 4.49 18.54 -0.11
C PRO A 37 4.29 17.38 -1.10
N LEU A 38 4.59 16.14 -0.67
CA LEU A 38 4.40 14.96 -1.52
C LEU A 38 2.93 14.79 -1.94
N PHE A 39 2.00 14.96 -0.99
CA PHE A 39 0.57 14.89 -1.29
C PHE A 39 0.18 15.98 -2.28
N VAL A 40 0.59 17.23 -2.06
CA VAL A 40 0.24 18.38 -2.91
C VAL A 40 0.70 18.17 -4.35
N VAL A 41 1.95 17.72 -4.56
CA VAL A 41 2.50 17.48 -5.90
C VAL A 41 1.75 16.34 -6.61
N LEU A 42 1.49 15.22 -5.91
CA LEU A 42 0.76 14.09 -6.49
C LEU A 42 -0.70 14.45 -6.80
N ALA A 43 -1.38 15.15 -5.89
CA ALA A 43 -2.76 15.61 -6.08
C ALA A 43 -2.87 16.58 -7.27
N ARG A 44 -1.89 17.48 -7.45
CA ARG A 44 -1.85 18.36 -8.63
C ARG A 44 -1.66 17.57 -9.91
N ALA A 45 -0.70 16.66 -9.94
CA ALA A 45 -0.44 15.82 -11.11
C ALA A 45 -1.69 15.00 -11.49
N TRP A 46 -2.35 14.40 -10.51
CA TRP A 46 -3.61 13.69 -10.68
C TRP A 46 -4.71 14.61 -11.23
N SER A 47 -4.89 15.80 -10.64
CA SER A 47 -5.92 16.75 -11.07
C SER A 47 -5.73 17.21 -12.52
N VAL A 48 -4.49 17.41 -12.97
CA VAL A 48 -4.18 17.77 -14.36
C VAL A 48 -4.58 16.66 -15.33
N ILE A 49 -4.31 15.39 -14.99
CA ILE A 49 -4.70 14.23 -15.84
C ILE A 49 -6.21 14.18 -16.06
N PHE A 50 -7.00 14.47 -15.02
CA PHE A 50 -8.46 14.40 -15.07
C PHE A 50 -9.14 15.71 -15.50
N THR A 51 -8.37 16.75 -15.84
CA THR A 51 -8.93 18.03 -16.30
C THR A 51 -9.68 17.86 -17.63
N SER A 52 -9.17 17.04 -18.54
CA SER A 52 -9.81 16.75 -19.84
C SER A 52 -11.10 15.94 -19.74
N VAL A 53 -11.31 15.25 -18.62
CA VAL A 53 -12.50 14.45 -18.33
C VAL A 53 -13.65 15.31 -17.77
N GLY A 54 -13.38 16.59 -17.47
CA GLY A 54 -14.39 17.52 -16.96
C GLY A 54 -14.78 17.27 -15.49
N LEU A 55 -14.00 16.49 -14.74
CA LEU A 55 -14.22 16.32 -13.31
C LEU A 55 -13.93 17.63 -12.57
N SER A 56 -14.76 17.96 -11.58
CA SER A 56 -14.45 19.06 -10.67
C SER A 56 -13.14 18.78 -9.91
N VAL A 57 -12.42 19.84 -9.53
CA VAL A 57 -11.18 19.73 -8.75
C VAL A 57 -11.41 18.93 -7.46
N ALA A 58 -12.52 19.20 -6.76
CA ALA A 58 -12.87 18.48 -5.54
C ALA A 58 -13.07 16.98 -5.80
N THR A 59 -13.86 16.62 -6.80
CA THR A 59 -14.10 15.21 -7.18
C THR A 59 -12.80 14.53 -7.62
N SER A 60 -11.96 15.21 -8.40
CA SER A 60 -10.69 14.68 -8.87
C SER A 60 -9.73 14.37 -7.72
N ILE A 61 -9.62 15.28 -6.75
CA ILE A 61 -8.74 15.08 -5.59
C ILE A 61 -9.35 14.10 -4.57
N ASN A 62 -10.67 14.03 -4.42
CA ASN A 62 -11.33 12.95 -3.66
C ASN A 62 -11.02 11.59 -4.29
N LEU A 63 -11.12 11.49 -5.62
CA LEU A 63 -10.82 10.28 -6.36
C LEU A 63 -9.37 9.84 -6.18
N PHE A 64 -8.43 10.79 -6.17
CA PHE A 64 -7.03 10.51 -5.87
C PHE A 64 -6.87 9.82 -4.51
N SER A 65 -7.50 10.35 -3.46
CA SER A 65 -7.46 9.77 -2.12
C SER A 65 -8.01 8.34 -2.10
N ALA A 66 -9.16 8.12 -2.74
CA ALA A 66 -9.78 6.80 -2.88
C ALA A 66 -8.89 5.82 -3.65
N PHE A 67 -8.21 6.28 -4.71
CA PHE A 67 -7.27 5.49 -5.50
C PHE A 67 -6.06 5.06 -4.66
N MET A 68 -5.41 6.01 -3.98
CA MET A 68 -4.24 5.73 -3.13
C MET A 68 -4.59 4.76 -2.01
N SER A 69 -5.74 4.95 -1.36
CA SER A 69 -6.23 4.03 -0.34
C SER A 69 -6.50 2.63 -0.91
N ALA A 70 -7.17 2.52 -2.06
CA ALA A 70 -7.42 1.22 -2.68
C ALA A 70 -6.12 0.50 -3.09
N ALA A 71 -5.14 1.24 -3.60
CA ALA A 71 -3.81 0.71 -3.91
C ALA A 71 -3.08 0.24 -2.65
N ALA A 72 -3.19 0.97 -1.53
CA ALA A 72 -2.62 0.55 -0.26
C ALA A 72 -3.20 -0.78 0.22
N HIS A 73 -4.53 -0.93 0.14
CA HIS A 73 -5.20 -2.17 0.51
C HIS A 73 -4.87 -3.34 -0.41
N ALA A 74 -4.56 -3.09 -1.68
CA ALA A 74 -4.03 -4.12 -2.57
C ALA A 74 -2.63 -4.60 -2.11
N MET A 75 -1.76 -3.69 -1.66
CA MET A 75 -0.46 -4.07 -1.09
C MET A 75 -0.63 -4.81 0.26
N TRP A 76 -1.54 -4.35 1.12
CA TRP A 76 -1.86 -5.04 2.37
C TRP A 76 -2.41 -6.45 2.15
N PHE A 77 -3.19 -6.66 1.08
CA PHE A 77 -3.61 -8.01 0.69
C PHE A 77 -2.42 -8.92 0.45
N LEU A 78 -1.43 -8.45 -0.32
CA LEU A 78 -0.23 -9.23 -0.63
C LEU A 78 0.59 -9.54 0.63
N VAL A 79 0.74 -8.56 1.52
CA VAL A 79 1.41 -8.74 2.83
C VAL A 79 0.66 -9.74 3.70
N ALA A 80 -0.65 -9.60 3.87
CA ALA A 80 -1.47 -10.51 4.68
C ALA A 80 -1.47 -11.93 4.10
N HIS A 81 -1.66 -12.08 2.79
CA HIS A 81 -1.60 -13.37 2.09
C HIS A 81 -0.23 -14.03 2.28
N HIS A 82 0.85 -13.24 2.28
CA HIS A 82 2.18 -13.75 2.60
C HIS A 82 2.29 -14.21 4.05
N ILE A 83 1.86 -13.41 5.02
CA ILE A 83 1.96 -13.77 6.45
C ILE A 83 1.15 -15.03 6.76
N LEU A 84 -0.04 -15.19 6.18
CA LEU A 84 -0.89 -16.36 6.40
C LEU A 84 -0.27 -17.68 5.92
N ARG A 85 0.78 -17.64 5.08
CA ARG A 85 1.55 -18.83 4.68
C ARG A 85 2.28 -19.52 5.82
N TYR A 86 2.53 -18.80 6.91
CA TYR A 86 3.18 -19.37 8.11
C TYR A 86 2.19 -20.13 9.00
N PHE A 87 0.88 -19.96 8.78
CA PHE A 87 -0.18 -20.61 9.56
C PHE A 87 -0.81 -21.78 8.83
N SER A 88 -0.92 -21.70 7.50
CA SER A 88 -1.44 -22.78 6.67
C SER A 88 -0.87 -22.75 5.26
N SER A 89 -0.60 -23.92 4.70
CA SER A 89 -0.21 -24.09 3.29
C SER A 89 -1.41 -23.97 2.34
N ASP A 90 -2.64 -24.13 2.85
CA ASP A 90 -3.86 -24.03 2.06
C ASP A 90 -3.98 -22.65 1.41
N ARG A 91 -4.15 -22.66 0.08
CA ARG A 91 -4.30 -21.44 -0.71
C ARG A 91 -5.62 -20.76 -0.42
N LEU A 92 -6.70 -21.51 -0.21
CA LEU A 92 -8.02 -20.93 0.02
C LEU A 92 -8.05 -20.18 1.35
N PHE A 93 -7.55 -20.79 2.42
CA PHE A 93 -7.38 -20.14 3.72
C PHE A 93 -6.65 -18.79 3.61
N ARG A 94 -5.53 -18.75 2.89
CA ARG A 94 -4.74 -17.51 2.73
C ARG A 94 -5.47 -16.44 1.92
N LEU A 95 -6.13 -16.83 0.83
CA LEU A 95 -6.90 -15.92 -0.01
C LEU A 95 -8.08 -15.31 0.77
N VAL A 96 -8.87 -16.16 1.44
CA VAL A 96 -10.04 -15.73 2.21
C VAL A 96 -9.61 -14.90 3.41
N GLY A 97 -8.59 -15.33 4.16
CA GLY A 97 -8.08 -14.60 5.31
C GLY A 97 -7.54 -13.21 4.95
N ALA A 98 -6.74 -13.11 3.87
CA ALA A 98 -6.22 -11.82 3.41
C ALA A 98 -7.34 -10.91 2.87
N ALA A 99 -8.31 -11.48 2.14
CA ALA A 99 -9.46 -10.73 1.64
C ALA A 99 -10.33 -10.20 2.80
N ALA A 100 -10.59 -11.01 3.82
CA ALA A 100 -11.33 -10.62 5.00
C ALA A 100 -10.61 -9.51 5.79
N ALA A 101 -9.28 -9.64 5.99
CA ALA A 101 -8.48 -8.63 6.68
C ALA A 101 -8.52 -7.27 5.95
N VAL A 102 -8.36 -7.29 4.63
CA VAL A 102 -8.45 -6.07 3.81
C VAL A 102 -9.85 -5.50 3.80
N LEU A 103 -10.89 -6.33 3.72
CA LEU A 103 -12.27 -5.87 3.76
C LEU A 103 -12.53 -5.11 5.07
N VAL A 104 -12.28 -5.74 6.21
CA VAL A 104 -12.52 -5.15 7.54
C VAL A 104 -11.72 -3.85 7.74
N SER A 105 -10.43 -3.85 7.40
CA SER A 105 -9.59 -2.65 7.54
C SER A 105 -10.02 -1.51 6.61
N SER A 106 -10.30 -1.80 5.34
CA SER A 106 -10.71 -0.80 4.35
C SER A 106 -12.09 -0.19 4.62
N THR A 107 -12.98 -0.94 5.28
CA THR A 107 -14.31 -0.47 5.67
C THR A 107 -14.38 0.09 7.09
N SER A 108 -13.26 0.13 7.80
CA SER A 108 -13.21 0.76 9.13
C SER A 108 -13.48 2.26 9.00
N PHE A 109 -14.26 2.81 9.93
CA PHE A 109 -14.80 4.18 9.85
C PHE A 109 -13.72 5.23 9.52
N THR A 110 -12.58 5.20 10.22
CA THR A 110 -11.48 6.15 10.00
C THR A 110 -10.91 6.05 8.60
N VAL A 111 -10.59 4.83 8.14
CA VAL A 111 -10.01 4.59 6.81
C VAL A 111 -10.99 4.98 5.71
N TRP A 112 -12.26 4.62 5.88
CA TRP A 112 -13.31 4.98 4.94
C TRP A 112 -13.51 6.49 4.85
N SER A 113 -13.60 7.16 5.99
CA SER A 113 -13.75 8.61 6.08
C SER A 113 -12.58 9.31 5.38
N GLN A 114 -11.33 8.88 5.63
CA GLN A 114 -10.13 9.44 4.98
C GLN A 114 -10.04 9.14 3.47
N SER A 115 -10.59 8.01 3.04
CA SER A 115 -10.59 7.60 1.63
C SER A 115 -11.62 8.37 0.80
N ASN A 116 -12.80 8.65 1.37
CA ASN A 116 -13.96 9.13 0.61
C ASN A 116 -14.38 10.57 0.91
N VAL A 117 -14.10 11.09 2.12
CA VAL A 117 -14.69 12.34 2.62
C VAL A 117 -13.62 13.29 3.14
N ASN A 118 -12.87 12.89 4.17
CA ASN A 118 -12.01 13.76 4.97
C ASN A 118 -10.50 13.53 4.75
N GLU A 119 -9.65 14.43 5.27
CA GLU A 119 -8.24 14.18 5.60
C GLU A 119 -7.44 13.32 4.60
N LYS A 120 -7.28 13.85 3.38
CA LYS A 120 -6.79 13.10 2.22
C LYS A 120 -5.32 12.68 2.28
N VAL A 121 -4.52 13.39 3.07
CA VAL A 121 -3.06 13.21 3.12
C VAL A 121 -2.66 11.82 3.61
N TYR A 122 -3.44 11.22 4.52
CA TYR A 122 -3.10 9.95 5.13
C TYR A 122 -3.18 8.77 4.16
N THR A 123 -3.92 8.88 3.05
CA THR A 123 -4.02 7.80 2.07
C THR A 123 -2.71 7.58 1.31
N VAL A 124 -1.93 8.65 1.09
CA VAL A 124 -0.57 8.57 0.51
C VAL A 124 0.38 7.91 1.51
N SER A 125 0.29 8.27 2.79
CA SER A 125 1.08 7.63 3.86
C SER A 125 0.74 6.14 4.00
N LEU A 126 -0.54 5.80 4.01
CA LEU A 126 -1.04 4.43 4.08
C LEU A 126 -0.51 3.59 2.91
N PHE A 127 -0.56 4.13 1.70
CA PHE A 127 0.02 3.46 0.52
C PHE A 127 1.52 3.27 0.66
N THR A 128 2.24 4.32 1.06
CA THR A 128 3.70 4.26 1.20
C THR A 128 4.11 3.19 2.21
N ILE A 129 3.47 3.14 3.37
CA ILE A 129 3.73 2.12 4.41
C ILE A 129 3.39 0.72 3.89
N ALA A 130 2.27 0.55 3.20
CA ALA A 130 1.87 -0.74 2.64
C ALA A 130 2.84 -1.22 1.56
N LEU A 131 3.30 -0.31 0.69
CA LEU A 131 4.29 -0.58 -0.34
C LEU A 131 5.63 -0.99 0.27
N LEU A 132 6.14 -0.24 1.24
CA LEU A 132 7.39 -0.56 1.93
C LEU A 132 7.29 -1.90 2.67
N SER A 133 6.15 -2.15 3.33
CA SER A 133 5.87 -3.43 3.98
C SER A 133 5.91 -4.60 2.98
N TRP A 134 5.34 -4.41 1.79
CA TRP A 134 5.40 -5.41 0.73
C TRP A 134 6.81 -5.61 0.17
N LEU A 135 7.57 -4.54 -0.04
CA LEU A 135 8.95 -4.62 -0.54
C LEU A 135 9.92 -5.26 0.47
N ALA A 136 9.65 -5.13 1.77
CA ALA A 136 10.41 -5.78 2.83
C ALA A 136 10.26 -7.31 2.80
N VAL A 137 9.15 -7.84 2.27
CA VAL A 137 8.86 -9.28 2.24
C VAL A 137 9.88 -10.07 1.40
N PRO A 138 10.15 -9.73 0.11
CA PRO A 138 11.23 -10.34 -0.64
C PRO A 138 12.60 -10.19 0.02
N MET A 139 12.91 -9.00 0.55
CA MET A 139 14.19 -8.72 1.20
C MET A 139 14.42 -9.63 2.42
N ALA A 140 13.37 -9.99 3.16
CA ALA A 140 13.47 -10.91 4.28
C ALA A 140 13.76 -12.37 3.86
N ARG A 141 13.53 -12.74 2.59
CA ARG A 141 13.79 -14.11 2.08
C ARG A 141 15.25 -14.33 1.71
N GLU A 142 15.89 -13.34 1.08
CA GLU A 142 17.25 -13.47 0.54
C GLU A 142 18.34 -13.81 1.59
N PRO A 143 18.31 -13.27 2.83
CA PRO A 143 19.28 -13.63 3.86
C PRO A 143 19.22 -15.11 4.26
N GLY A 144 18.01 -15.67 4.38
CA GLY A 144 17.81 -17.07 4.80
C GLY A 144 18.23 -18.09 3.73
N GLU A 145 17.98 -17.80 2.45
CA GLU A 145 18.41 -18.65 1.35
C GLU A 145 19.93 -18.63 1.15
N ARG A 146 20.59 -17.49 1.35
CA ARG A 146 22.06 -17.39 1.29
C ARG A 146 22.74 -18.21 2.39
N GLN A 147 22.20 -18.19 3.61
CA GLN A 147 22.73 -18.97 4.74
C GLN A 147 22.62 -20.48 4.50
N GLY A 148 21.47 -20.98 4.04
CA GLY A 148 21.25 -22.41 3.78
C GLY A 148 22.02 -22.95 2.56
N ARG A 149 22.30 -22.09 1.57
CA ARG A 149 23.11 -22.46 0.41
C ARG A 149 24.62 -22.50 0.72
N GLN A 150 25.07 -21.73 1.70
CA GLN A 150 26.46 -21.77 2.19
C GLN A 150 26.73 -23.00 3.06
N SER A 151 25.80 -23.39 3.94
CA SER A 151 25.97 -24.57 4.81
C SER A 151 25.98 -25.89 4.02
N THR A 152 25.10 -26.01 3.02
CA THR A 152 25.08 -27.19 2.13
C THR A 152 26.35 -27.29 1.27
N HIS A 153 26.97 -26.16 0.92
CA HIS A 153 28.21 -26.14 0.16
C HIS A 153 29.45 -26.43 1.03
N SER A 154 29.46 -26.05 2.31
CA SER A 154 30.53 -26.42 3.25
C SER A 154 30.50 -27.90 3.64
N ASP A 155 29.31 -28.46 3.86
CA ASP A 155 29.14 -29.89 4.20
C ASP A 155 29.49 -30.81 3.01
N GLY A 156 29.18 -30.37 1.78
CA GLY A 156 29.57 -31.07 0.55
C GLY A 156 31.08 -31.05 0.26
N LEU A 157 31.81 -30.04 0.76
CA LEU A 157 33.27 -29.96 0.66
C LEU A 157 33.95 -30.81 1.74
N HIS A 158 33.44 -30.81 2.98
CA HIS A 158 33.97 -31.66 4.05
C HIS A 158 33.78 -33.15 3.77
N SER A 159 32.59 -33.56 3.31
CA SER A 159 32.35 -34.97 2.96
C SER A 159 33.23 -35.45 1.80
N ARG A 160 33.52 -34.61 0.80
CA ARG A 160 34.39 -35.00 -0.33
C ARG A 160 35.87 -35.16 0.04
N LEU A 161 36.33 -34.55 1.13
CA LEU A 161 37.69 -34.70 1.62
C LEU A 161 37.86 -36.00 2.43
N GLU A 162 36.84 -36.44 3.16
CA GLU A 162 36.89 -37.69 3.94
C GLU A 162 36.85 -38.98 3.07
N TRP A 163 36.30 -38.90 1.85
CA TRP A 163 36.26 -40.04 0.91
C TRP A 163 37.46 -40.08 -0.05
N GLY A 164 38.37 -39.10 0.01
CA GLY A 164 39.54 -38.99 -0.88
C GLY A 164 40.80 -39.72 -0.42
N GLU A 165 40.82 -40.29 0.79
CA GLU A 165 42.02 -40.90 1.40
C GLU A 165 42.00 -42.44 1.48
N ILE A 166 41.06 -43.14 0.81
CA ILE A 166 40.93 -44.62 0.90
C ILE A 166 41.28 -45.36 -0.42
N THR A 167 42.25 -44.87 -1.20
CA THR A 167 42.83 -45.64 -2.33
C THR A 167 44.34 -45.47 -2.38
#